data_AF-A0A963RZL8-F1
#
_entry.id   AF-A0A963RZL8-F1
#
_cell.length_a   1.000
_cell.length_b   1.000
_cell.length_c   1.000
_cell.angle_alpha   90.00
_cell.angle_beta   90.00
_cell.angle_gamma   90.00
#
_symmetry.space_group_name_H-M   'P 1'
#
loop_
_entity.id
_entity.type
_entity.pdbx_description
1 polymer ?
#
loop_
_entity_poly.entity_id
_entity_poly.type
_entity_poly.pdbx_seq_one_letter_code
_entity_poly.pdbx_strand_id
1 'polypeptide(L)'
;MTAKFTLQPEPRPRDFSARIRRSRTHGISAAGRRKLGGRQALVLMGAVTLPAFAAPQDWQRFEIGNAGQSEVVIEPMPFEKPGNSFPGSAFYYLSSDEEPLPPLAQGIHSDAEDAPSARTASPVARSMFVDNSGVDRNRALQCLTAAIYYEAASEPDSGQRAVAQVVLNRVAHPAYPNTVCGVVYQGSERRTGCQFSFTCDGSLARKPHRMFWSRAENVARAALGGYVHAPAGLATHYHTIQIHPYWADKLSYLGTIGAHRFYSFSGPAGRPGTFRFAYAGGEPAAAPNPRAASPAVAEAQTDPVVLQRSFEQTQPIAASATPATHSPARPPVYTPELEKRGGDSLYRGDKLPKATGIRPEYENSGRWIADPGA
;
A
#
# COMPACT_ATOMS: atom_id res chain seq x y z
N MET A 1 -32.03 -26.91 -9.18
CA MET A 1 -30.93 -26.55 -10.09
C MET A 1 -30.31 -25.25 -9.62
N THR A 2 -28.99 -25.24 -9.66
CA THR A 2 -28.02 -24.29 -9.10
C THR A 2 -28.05 -22.95 -9.82
N ALA A 3 -28.42 -21.86 -9.14
CA ALA A 3 -28.20 -20.51 -9.66
C ALA A 3 -26.97 -19.89 -8.99
N LYS A 4 -25.93 -19.75 -9.81
CA LYS A 4 -24.62 -19.18 -9.50
C LYS A 4 -24.75 -17.69 -9.26
N PHE A 5 -24.25 -17.22 -8.11
CA PHE A 5 -23.94 -15.81 -7.89
C PHE A 5 -22.82 -15.37 -8.83
N THR A 6 -23.13 -14.56 -9.82
CA THR A 6 -22.14 -13.78 -10.58
C THR A 6 -21.98 -12.42 -9.91
N LEU A 7 -20.91 -12.27 -9.13
CA LEU A 7 -20.46 -10.98 -8.62
C LEU A 7 -20.03 -10.09 -9.79
N GLN A 8 -20.53 -8.86 -9.84
CA GLN A 8 -20.00 -7.87 -10.79
C GLN A 8 -18.59 -7.44 -10.35
N PRO A 9 -17.55 -7.61 -11.19
CA PRO A 9 -16.21 -7.15 -10.86
C PRO A 9 -16.11 -5.64 -11.03
N GLU A 10 -15.68 -4.96 -9.97
CA GLU A 10 -15.26 -3.57 -9.96
C GLU A 10 -14.20 -3.32 -11.07
N PRO A 11 -14.31 -2.22 -11.84
CA PRO A 11 -13.38 -1.95 -12.93
C PRO A 11 -11.98 -1.67 -12.38
N ARG A 12 -11.04 -2.59 -12.63
CA ARG A 12 -9.62 -2.38 -12.34
C ARG A 12 -9.09 -1.21 -13.18
N PRO A 13 -8.28 -0.30 -12.61
CA PRO A 13 -7.57 0.70 -13.40
C PRO A 13 -6.68 0.02 -14.43
N ARG A 14 -6.83 0.44 -15.69
CA ARG A 14 -6.03 -0.03 -16.82
C ARG A 14 -4.72 0.75 -16.85
N ASP A 15 -3.69 0.21 -16.22
CA ASP A 15 -2.31 0.49 -16.59
C ASP A 15 -1.52 -0.77 -16.28
N PHE A 16 -0.97 -1.41 -17.32
CA PHE A 16 0.22 -2.29 -17.33
C PHE A 16 0.27 -3.02 -18.68
N SER A 17 0.56 -2.27 -19.76
CA SER A 17 1.13 -2.87 -20.97
C SER A 17 2.65 -2.65 -20.98
N ALA A 18 3.35 -3.28 -20.06
CA ALA A 18 4.81 -3.41 -20.14
C ALA A 18 5.14 -4.73 -20.85
N ARG A 19 5.42 -4.64 -22.15
CA ARG A 19 5.96 -5.74 -22.96
C ARG A 19 7.41 -6.00 -22.54
N ILE A 20 7.64 -6.80 -21.50
CA ILE A 20 9.00 -7.26 -21.16
C ILE A 20 9.40 -8.34 -22.16
N ARG A 21 10.26 -7.95 -23.11
CA ARG A 21 10.90 -8.86 -24.06
C ARG A 21 11.88 -9.74 -23.27
N ARG A 22 11.52 -11.00 -23.01
CA ARG A 22 12.45 -11.99 -22.44
C ARG A 22 13.55 -12.29 -23.47
N SER A 23 14.70 -11.67 -23.29
CA SER A 23 15.97 -12.10 -23.89
C SER A 23 16.34 -13.45 -23.29
N ARG A 24 16.27 -14.53 -24.09
CA ARG A 24 16.85 -15.83 -23.72
C ARG A 24 18.37 -15.73 -23.83
N THR A 25 19.05 -15.83 -22.71
CA THR A 25 20.47 -16.17 -22.67
C THR A 25 20.65 -17.62 -23.12
N HIS A 26 21.62 -17.88 -24.00
CA HIS A 26 22.10 -19.22 -24.34
C HIS A 26 23.56 -19.31 -23.94
N GLY A 27 23.81 -19.91 -22.77
CA GLY A 27 24.93 -20.84 -22.56
C GLY A 27 24.28 -22.22 -22.45
N ILE A 28 24.88 -23.33 -22.84
CA ILE A 28 26.27 -23.73 -22.69
C ILE A 28 26.64 -24.63 -23.88
N SER A 29 27.89 -24.52 -24.29
CA SER A 29 28.64 -25.42 -25.14
C SER A 29 28.43 -26.91 -24.83
N ALA A 30 28.16 -27.71 -25.87
CA ALA A 30 28.63 -29.09 -25.92
C ALA A 30 28.90 -29.47 -27.38
N ALA A 31 30.17 -29.43 -27.74
CA ALA A 31 30.69 -30.05 -28.95
C ALA A 31 30.49 -31.57 -28.84
N GLY A 32 29.85 -32.20 -29.84
CA GLY A 32 29.64 -33.65 -29.77
C GLY A 32 28.85 -34.27 -30.90
N ARG A 33 29.50 -34.41 -32.06
CA ARG A 33 29.33 -35.50 -33.04
C ARG A 33 28.02 -35.58 -33.88
N ARG A 34 28.18 -35.07 -35.11
CA ARG A 34 28.12 -35.79 -36.41
C ARG A 34 26.93 -36.73 -36.70
N LYS A 35 26.40 -36.49 -37.92
CA LYS A 35 25.53 -37.30 -38.79
C LYS A 35 24.03 -37.18 -38.48
N LEU A 36 23.32 -36.41 -39.31
CA LEU A 36 22.56 -36.95 -40.45
C LEU A 36 22.13 -35.77 -41.34
N GLY A 37 22.69 -35.74 -42.56
CA GLY A 37 22.27 -34.82 -43.61
C GLY A 37 21.03 -35.34 -44.33
N GLY A 38 20.26 -34.41 -44.87
CA GLY A 38 19.22 -34.67 -45.87
C GLY A 38 17.83 -34.85 -45.29
N ARG A 39 17.12 -33.73 -45.05
CA ARG A 39 15.64 -33.62 -45.15
C ARG A 39 15.08 -32.22 -44.81
N GLN A 40 15.71 -31.15 -45.32
CA GLN A 40 15.19 -29.78 -45.17
C GLN A 40 14.80 -29.09 -46.50
N ALA A 41 14.66 -29.83 -47.60
CA ALA A 41 14.38 -29.24 -48.91
C ALA A 41 12.91 -29.33 -49.40
N LEU A 42 11.97 -29.84 -48.59
CA LEU A 42 10.61 -30.16 -49.09
C LEU A 42 9.43 -29.44 -48.42
N VAL A 43 9.67 -28.51 -47.48
CA VAL A 43 8.56 -27.82 -46.76
C VAL A 43 8.47 -26.32 -47.08
N LEU A 44 9.40 -25.77 -47.88
CA LEU A 44 9.40 -24.35 -48.28
C LEU A 44 8.85 -24.07 -49.70
N MET A 45 8.31 -25.07 -50.40
CA MET A 45 7.64 -24.92 -51.70
C MET A 45 6.15 -25.26 -51.57
N GLY A 46 5.42 -24.45 -50.80
CA GLY A 46 3.97 -24.61 -50.60
C GLY A 46 3.26 -23.30 -50.22
N ALA A 47 3.91 -22.17 -50.49
CA ALA A 47 3.26 -20.87 -50.56
C ALA A 47 3.13 -20.51 -52.04
N VAL A 48 2.01 -19.87 -52.41
CA VAL A 48 1.66 -19.39 -53.75
C VAL A 48 0.89 -20.40 -54.62
N THR A 49 -0.38 -20.63 -54.27
CA THR A 49 -1.49 -20.61 -55.25
C THR A 49 -2.80 -20.28 -54.52
N LEU A 50 -3.17 -19.00 -54.49
CA LEU A 50 -4.57 -18.59 -54.34
C LEU A 50 -5.22 -18.69 -55.73
N PRO A 51 -6.44 -19.21 -55.82
CA PRO A 51 -7.45 -18.43 -56.51
C PRO A 51 -8.67 -18.20 -55.64
N ALA A 52 -9.15 -16.96 -55.74
CA ALA A 52 -10.40 -16.48 -55.23
C ALA A 52 -11.58 -17.24 -55.85
N PHE A 53 -12.47 -17.75 -54.99
CA PHE A 53 -13.88 -17.89 -55.31
C PHE A 53 -14.67 -17.22 -54.19
N ALA A 54 -15.27 -16.09 -54.55
CA ALA A 54 -16.25 -15.38 -53.74
C ALA A 54 -17.61 -16.06 -53.90
N ALA A 55 -18.23 -16.41 -52.78
CA ALA A 55 -19.68 -16.42 -52.61
C ALA A 55 -19.94 -15.80 -51.22
N PRO A 56 -20.78 -14.76 -51.11
CA PRO A 56 -21.05 -14.13 -49.83
C PRO A 56 -22.05 -15.00 -49.09
N GLN A 57 -21.58 -15.94 -48.28
CA GLN A 57 -22.44 -16.52 -47.25
C GLN A 57 -22.48 -15.56 -46.07
N ASP A 58 -23.70 -15.13 -45.77
CA ASP A 58 -24.11 -14.22 -44.72
C ASP A 58 -23.33 -14.41 -43.42
N TRP A 59 -22.39 -13.50 -43.18
CA TRP A 59 -21.94 -13.21 -41.82
C TRP A 59 -23.10 -12.47 -41.16
N GLN A 60 -24.01 -13.21 -40.53
CA GLN A 60 -24.94 -12.60 -39.58
C GLN A 60 -24.10 -11.81 -38.58
N ARG A 61 -24.22 -10.48 -38.62
CA ARG A 61 -23.76 -9.64 -37.52
C ARG A 61 -24.40 -10.22 -36.27
N PHE A 62 -23.60 -10.50 -35.25
CA PHE A 62 -24.10 -10.80 -33.93
C PHE A 62 -24.95 -9.62 -33.46
N GLU A 63 -26.26 -9.70 -33.67
CA GLU A 63 -27.21 -8.90 -32.94
C GLU A 63 -27.27 -9.49 -31.54
N ILE A 64 -26.83 -8.68 -30.57
CA ILE A 64 -27.07 -8.94 -29.16
C ILE A 64 -28.58 -8.83 -28.99
N GLY A 65 -29.25 -9.97 -28.82
CA GLY A 65 -30.67 -10.00 -28.46
C GLY A 65 -30.90 -9.09 -27.27
N ASN A 66 -31.82 -8.14 -27.42
CA ASN A 66 -32.21 -7.20 -26.38
C ASN A 66 -32.77 -7.99 -25.19
N ALA A 67 -31.94 -8.21 -24.16
CA ALA A 67 -32.34 -8.86 -22.91
C ALA A 67 -33.07 -7.89 -21.95
N GLY A 68 -33.82 -6.94 -22.49
CA GLY A 68 -34.74 -6.10 -21.74
C GLY A 68 -36.15 -6.49 -22.13
N GLN A 69 -36.94 -6.93 -21.15
CA GLN A 69 -38.35 -7.37 -21.24
C GLN A 69 -38.54 -8.88 -21.47
N SER A 70 -38.16 -9.68 -20.45
CA SER A 70 -38.94 -10.87 -20.14
C SER A 70 -39.93 -10.50 -19.05
N GLU A 71 -41.19 -10.30 -19.42
CA GLU A 71 -42.29 -10.08 -18.47
C GLU A 71 -42.61 -11.42 -17.81
N VAL A 72 -42.19 -11.59 -16.56
CA VAL A 72 -42.45 -12.80 -15.77
C VAL A 72 -43.78 -12.61 -15.07
N VAL A 73 -44.83 -13.22 -15.61
CA VAL A 73 -46.11 -13.35 -14.91
C VAL A 73 -45.93 -14.41 -13.81
N ILE A 74 -45.94 -13.97 -12.55
CA ILE A 74 -45.83 -14.85 -11.39
C ILE A 74 -47.26 -15.29 -11.01
N GLU A 75 -47.63 -16.52 -11.32
CA GLU A 75 -48.84 -17.12 -10.76
C GLU A 75 -48.63 -17.46 -9.28
N PRO A 76 -49.51 -17.02 -8.36
CA PRO A 76 -49.39 -17.33 -6.95
C PRO A 76 -49.59 -18.83 -6.71
N MET A 77 -48.92 -19.36 -5.68
CA MET A 77 -49.05 -20.77 -5.33
C MET A 77 -50.47 -21.10 -4.85
N PRO A 78 -50.99 -22.32 -5.10
CA PRO A 78 -52.41 -22.66 -4.95
C PRO A 78 -53.00 -22.57 -3.52
N PHE A 79 -52.18 -22.28 -2.51
CA PHE A 79 -52.62 -22.06 -1.13
C PHE A 79 -52.86 -20.58 -0.76
N GLU A 80 -52.55 -19.63 -1.64
CA GLU A 80 -52.75 -18.19 -1.42
C GLU A 80 -54.20 -17.77 -1.76
N LYS A 81 -55.11 -18.19 -0.87
CA LYS A 81 -56.49 -17.72 -0.68
C LYS A 81 -56.63 -16.21 -0.40
N PRO A 82 -57.11 -15.29 -1.28
CA PRO A 82 -57.42 -13.92 -0.84
C PRO A 82 -58.43 -13.97 0.32
N GLY A 83 -58.09 -13.40 1.48
CA GLY A 83 -58.94 -13.35 2.67
C GLY A 83 -58.70 -14.43 3.74
N ASN A 84 -57.79 -15.39 3.54
CA ASN A 84 -57.49 -16.46 4.52
C ASN A 84 -56.13 -16.31 5.23
N SER A 85 -55.55 -15.11 5.24
CA SER A 85 -54.22 -14.88 5.82
C SER A 85 -54.26 -14.66 7.33
N PHE A 86 -53.52 -15.49 8.06
CA PHE A 86 -53.28 -15.33 9.50
C PHE A 86 -52.58 -13.99 9.78
N PRO A 87 -52.89 -13.29 10.89
CA PRO A 87 -52.15 -12.11 11.31
C PRO A 87 -50.70 -12.51 11.65
N GLY A 88 -49.80 -12.28 10.70
CA GLY A 88 -48.39 -12.70 10.79
C GLY A 88 -47.75 -13.14 9.46
N SER A 89 -48.55 -13.47 8.43
CA SER A 89 -48.01 -13.68 7.07
C SER A 89 -47.87 -12.33 6.36
N ALA A 90 -46.65 -11.83 6.22
CA ALA A 90 -46.36 -10.63 5.45
C ALA A 90 -46.56 -10.90 3.95
N PHE A 91 -47.66 -10.41 3.39
CA PHE A 91 -47.78 -10.26 1.94
C PHE A 91 -47.04 -8.98 1.52
N TYR A 92 -46.05 -9.14 0.64
CA TYR A 92 -45.48 -8.01 -0.10
C TYR A 92 -46.43 -7.68 -1.25
N TYR A 93 -47.43 -6.82 -0.99
CA TYR A 93 -48.05 -6.07 -2.07
C TYR A 93 -47.14 -4.87 -2.36
N LEU A 94 -46.46 -4.90 -3.50
CA LEU A 94 -45.88 -3.68 -4.08
C LEU A 94 -47.04 -2.89 -4.68
N SER A 95 -47.51 -1.87 -3.97
CA SER A 95 -48.39 -0.84 -4.52
C SER A 95 -47.65 -0.15 -5.65
N SER A 96 -48.20 -0.19 -6.86
CA SER A 96 -47.66 0.43 -8.07
C SER A 96 -47.92 1.95 -8.14
N ASP A 97 -48.05 2.60 -6.99
CA ASP A 97 -48.15 4.06 -6.92
C ASP A 97 -46.73 4.62 -6.77
N GLU A 98 -46.27 5.20 -7.86
CA GLU A 98 -44.97 5.85 -8.02
C GLU A 98 -44.97 7.19 -7.26
N GLU A 99 -44.99 7.14 -5.92
CA GLU A 99 -44.46 8.24 -5.12
C GLU A 99 -42.95 8.03 -4.94
N PRO A 100 -42.11 9.06 -5.17
CA PRO A 100 -40.68 8.95 -4.94
C PRO A 100 -40.43 8.87 -3.44
N LEU A 101 -40.37 7.64 -2.92
CA LEU A 101 -39.97 7.37 -1.55
C LEU A 101 -38.60 8.02 -1.31
N PRO A 102 -38.40 8.77 -0.19
CA PRO A 102 -37.08 9.22 0.19
C PRO A 102 -36.17 7.98 0.32
N PRO A 103 -34.89 8.09 -0.08
CA PRO A 103 -33.99 6.94 -0.15
C PRO A 103 -34.01 6.20 1.18
N LEU A 104 -34.18 4.87 1.13
CA LEU A 104 -34.19 3.95 2.27
C LEU A 104 -32.80 3.79 2.93
N ALA A 105 -32.13 4.91 3.19
CA ALA A 105 -30.82 5.01 3.82
C ALA A 105 -30.82 6.02 4.99
N GLN A 106 -31.94 6.11 5.71
CA GLN A 106 -32.00 6.82 7.01
C GLN A 106 -32.60 5.89 8.06
N GLY A 107 -31.80 4.91 8.48
CA GLY A 107 -32.13 3.99 9.55
C GLY A 107 -30.87 3.31 10.06
N ILE A 108 -30.41 3.75 11.23
CA ILE A 108 -29.11 3.50 11.89
C ILE A 108 -27.95 4.33 11.30
N HIS A 109 -28.02 5.65 11.50
CA HIS A 109 -26.79 6.44 11.52
C HIS A 109 -26.04 6.10 12.81
N SER A 110 -24.93 5.36 12.68
CA SER A 110 -23.86 5.45 13.69
C SER A 110 -23.08 6.72 13.41
N ASP A 111 -22.55 7.36 14.45
CA ASP A 111 -21.67 8.54 14.40
C ASP A 111 -20.37 8.33 13.57
N ALA A 112 -20.25 7.20 12.85
CA ALA A 112 -19.19 6.84 11.92
C ALA A 112 -19.41 7.39 10.49
N GLU A 113 -20.63 7.81 10.13
CA GLU A 113 -20.95 8.41 8.83
C GLU A 113 -20.77 9.94 8.83
N ASP A 114 -20.41 10.53 9.96
CA ASP A 114 -19.96 11.92 10.01
C ASP A 114 -18.54 11.96 9.41
N ALA A 115 -18.49 11.87 8.08
CA ALA A 115 -17.30 12.18 7.31
C ALA A 115 -16.77 13.52 7.83
N PRO A 116 -15.50 13.62 8.24
CA PRO A 116 -14.97 14.88 8.71
C PRO A 116 -15.15 15.90 7.60
N SER A 117 -16.08 16.83 7.82
CA SER A 117 -16.41 17.95 6.94
C SER A 117 -15.14 18.58 6.39
N ALA A 118 -14.69 18.19 5.19
CA ALA A 118 -13.60 18.83 4.44
C ALA A 118 -12.51 19.51 5.30
N ARG A 119 -12.05 18.87 6.39
CA ARG A 119 -10.98 19.41 7.22
C ARG A 119 -9.71 18.94 6.54
N THR A 120 -9.08 19.86 5.80
CA THR A 120 -7.68 19.85 5.38
C THR A 120 -7.10 18.44 5.23
N ALA A 121 -7.04 17.91 4.00
CA ALA A 121 -6.47 16.60 3.67
C ALA A 121 -5.43 16.17 4.72
N SER A 122 -5.85 15.27 5.61
CA SER A 122 -5.01 14.90 6.75
C SER A 122 -3.68 14.41 6.20
N PRO A 123 -2.55 14.83 6.79
CA PRO A 123 -1.26 14.44 6.26
C PRO A 123 -1.20 12.91 6.14
N VAL A 124 -0.71 12.44 5.02
CA VAL A 124 -0.59 11.01 4.73
C VAL A 124 0.87 10.61 4.84
N ALA A 125 1.14 9.42 5.35
CA ALA A 125 2.49 8.87 5.38
C ALA A 125 3.05 8.69 3.96
N ARG A 126 4.38 8.77 3.83
CA ARG A 126 5.06 8.51 2.55
C ARG A 126 4.90 7.03 2.17
N SER A 127 4.78 6.77 0.87
CA SER A 127 4.80 5.40 0.36
C SER A 127 6.11 4.71 0.70
N MET A 128 6.03 3.46 1.14
CA MET A 128 7.21 2.65 1.43
C MET A 128 7.32 1.46 0.47
N PHE A 129 8.55 1.22 0.03
CA PHE A 129 8.90 0.05 -0.75
C PHE A 129 9.84 -0.81 0.08
N VAL A 130 9.49 -2.07 0.26
CA VAL A 130 10.40 -3.07 0.83
C VAL A 130 11.10 -3.78 -0.33
N ASP A 131 12.26 -3.26 -0.70
CA ASP A 131 13.10 -3.72 -1.82
C ASP A 131 14.38 -4.47 -1.40
N ASN A 132 14.52 -4.75 -0.09
CA ASN A 132 15.60 -5.54 0.50
C ASN A 132 15.63 -7.01 0.01
N SER A 133 16.51 -7.81 0.63
CA SER A 133 16.71 -9.23 0.32
C SER A 133 15.38 -9.99 0.23
N GLY A 134 15.31 -10.99 -0.66
CA GLY A 134 14.09 -11.81 -0.83
C GLY A 134 13.63 -12.48 0.47
N VAL A 135 14.55 -12.72 1.42
CA VAL A 135 14.26 -13.26 2.74
C VAL A 135 13.57 -12.21 3.63
N ASP A 136 14.13 -11.00 3.71
CA ASP A 136 13.54 -9.91 4.49
C ASP A 136 12.14 -9.58 3.96
N ARG A 137 11.99 -9.48 2.64
CA ARG A 137 10.69 -9.22 2.01
C ARG A 137 9.66 -10.32 2.33
N ASN A 138 10.08 -11.59 2.33
CA ASN A 138 9.18 -12.69 2.66
C ASN A 138 8.77 -12.64 4.15
N ARG A 139 9.70 -12.37 5.05
CA ARG A 139 9.42 -12.21 6.49
C ARG A 139 8.49 -11.04 6.75
N ALA A 140 8.78 -9.87 6.19
CA ALA A 140 7.92 -8.69 6.28
C ALA A 140 6.50 -8.99 5.76
N LEU A 141 6.39 -9.70 4.63
CA LEU A 141 5.10 -10.12 4.09
C LEU A 141 4.36 -11.04 5.08
N GLN A 142 5.03 -12.04 5.63
CA GLN A 142 4.42 -12.96 6.61
C GLN A 142 3.96 -12.24 7.87
N CYS A 143 4.79 -11.39 8.46
CA CYS A 143 4.48 -10.63 9.67
C CYS A 143 3.33 -9.65 9.45
N LEU A 144 3.35 -8.90 8.34
CA LEU A 144 2.28 -7.96 8.02
C LEU A 144 0.96 -8.69 7.73
N THR A 145 1.02 -9.82 7.03
CA THR A 145 -0.16 -10.67 6.77
C THR A 145 -0.76 -11.17 8.08
N ALA A 146 0.07 -11.66 9.00
CA ALA A 146 -0.38 -12.12 10.31
C ALA A 146 -1.08 -10.97 11.08
N ALA A 147 -0.46 -9.79 11.14
CA ALA A 147 -1.06 -8.64 11.80
C ALA A 147 -2.44 -8.28 11.21
N ILE A 148 -2.55 -8.16 9.88
CA ILE A 148 -3.82 -7.84 9.22
C ILE A 148 -4.87 -8.94 9.47
N TYR A 149 -4.46 -10.21 9.41
CA TYR A 149 -5.38 -11.32 9.62
C TYR A 149 -5.93 -11.33 11.05
N TYR A 150 -5.08 -11.28 12.07
CA TYR A 150 -5.56 -11.41 13.44
C TYR A 150 -6.28 -10.16 13.95
N GLU A 151 -6.00 -8.99 13.39
CA GLU A 151 -6.60 -7.73 13.83
C GLU A 151 -7.82 -7.33 13.01
N ALA A 152 -7.88 -7.72 11.73
CA ALA A 152 -8.87 -7.19 10.79
C ALA A 152 -9.39 -8.24 9.78
N ALA A 153 -9.27 -9.55 10.06
CA ALA A 153 -9.75 -10.58 9.14
C ALA A 153 -11.24 -10.47 8.83
N SER A 154 -12.09 -9.97 9.72
CA SER A 154 -13.53 -9.77 9.48
C SER A 154 -13.89 -8.38 8.97
N GLU A 155 -12.93 -7.45 8.95
CA GLU A 155 -13.15 -6.07 8.53
C GLU A 155 -13.28 -5.95 7.00
N PRO A 156 -13.93 -4.87 6.51
CA PRO A 156 -13.90 -4.52 5.10
C PRO A 156 -12.45 -4.30 4.62
N ASP A 157 -12.24 -4.36 3.31
CA ASP A 157 -10.92 -4.13 2.69
C ASP A 157 -10.26 -2.83 3.14
N SER A 158 -11.06 -1.77 3.35
CA SER A 158 -10.57 -0.50 3.89
C SER A 158 -10.00 -0.64 5.30
N GLY A 159 -10.62 -1.44 6.18
CA GLY A 159 -10.14 -1.67 7.54
C GLY A 159 -8.83 -2.45 7.56
N GLN A 160 -8.70 -3.47 6.70
CA GLN A 160 -7.43 -4.21 6.54
C GLN A 160 -6.31 -3.32 6.02
N ARG A 161 -6.60 -2.45 5.04
CA ARG A 161 -5.63 -1.46 4.53
C ARG A 161 -5.24 -0.44 5.58
N ALA A 162 -6.18 -0.03 6.44
CA ALA A 162 -5.91 0.90 7.54
C ALA A 162 -4.99 0.28 8.61
N VAL A 163 -5.24 -0.96 9.02
CA VAL A 163 -4.33 -1.68 9.95
C VAL A 163 -2.94 -1.86 9.33
N ALA A 164 -2.87 -2.23 8.04
CA ALA A 164 -1.60 -2.30 7.32
C ALA A 164 -0.87 -0.96 7.39
N GLN A 165 -1.55 0.14 7.07
CA GLN A 165 -0.99 1.48 7.11
C GLN A 165 -0.47 1.86 8.50
N VAL A 166 -1.17 1.50 9.59
CA VAL A 166 -0.71 1.74 10.96
C VAL A 166 0.61 1.04 11.24
N VAL A 167 0.76 -0.23 10.85
CA VAL A 167 2.03 -0.96 11.03
C VAL A 167 3.17 -0.27 10.29
N LEU A 168 2.91 0.17 9.05
CA LEU A 168 3.91 0.87 8.24
C LEU A 168 4.25 2.27 8.77
N ASN A 169 3.26 2.97 9.32
CA ASN A 169 3.44 4.26 9.99
C ASN A 169 4.32 4.10 11.23
N ARG A 170 4.15 3.01 12.00
CA ARG A 170 5.01 2.69 13.14
C ARG A 170 6.45 2.42 12.68
N VAL A 171 6.65 1.61 11.64
CA VAL A 171 8.00 1.36 11.07
C VAL A 171 8.69 2.67 10.64
N ALA A 172 7.94 3.65 10.15
CA ALA A 172 8.47 4.95 9.77
C ALA A 172 8.66 5.93 10.94
N HIS A 173 8.19 5.61 12.15
CA HIS A 173 8.20 6.53 13.28
C HIS A 173 9.31 6.15 14.28
N PRO A 174 10.14 7.11 14.74
CA PRO A 174 11.33 6.83 15.55
C PRO A 174 11.05 6.21 16.93
N ALA A 175 9.81 6.26 17.41
CA ALA A 175 9.40 5.61 18.66
C ALA A 175 9.21 4.09 18.56
N TYR A 176 9.23 3.51 17.35
CA TYR A 176 9.00 2.08 17.14
C TYR A 176 10.18 1.43 16.41
N PRO A 177 10.26 0.08 16.40
CA PRO A 177 11.26 -0.63 15.60
C PRO A 177 11.16 -0.31 14.11
N ASN A 178 12.31 -0.24 13.43
CA ASN A 178 12.41 0.06 11.99
C ASN A 178 12.16 -1.16 11.07
N THR A 179 11.59 -2.25 11.59
CA THR A 179 11.29 -3.48 10.85
C THR A 179 9.85 -3.92 11.08
N VAL A 180 9.24 -4.55 10.07
CA VAL A 180 7.81 -4.92 10.10
C VAL A 180 7.57 -5.99 11.15
N CYS A 181 8.35 -7.06 11.16
CA CYS A 181 8.25 -8.10 12.18
C CYS A 181 8.59 -7.56 13.57
N GLY A 182 9.52 -6.60 13.67
CA GLY A 182 9.87 -5.93 14.93
C GLY A 182 8.67 -5.20 15.54
N VAL A 183 7.90 -4.47 14.72
CA VAL A 183 6.66 -3.80 15.17
C VAL A 183 5.57 -4.81 15.52
N VAL A 184 5.37 -5.84 14.70
CA VAL A 184 4.29 -6.82 14.89
C VAL A 184 4.49 -7.66 16.15
N TYR A 185 5.73 -8.05 16.46
CA TYR A 185 6.04 -8.85 17.66
C TYR A 185 6.53 -8.01 18.84
N GLN A 186 6.44 -6.68 18.76
CA GLN A 186 6.85 -5.80 19.85
C GLN A 186 6.07 -6.12 21.13
N GLY A 187 6.79 -6.33 22.23
CA GLY A 187 6.19 -6.64 23.53
C GLY A 187 5.88 -8.11 23.77
N SER A 188 6.02 -8.99 22.77
CA SER A 188 5.85 -10.44 22.96
C SER A 188 6.85 -11.04 23.96
N GLU A 189 7.99 -10.38 24.14
CA GLU A 189 9.01 -10.72 25.13
C GLU A 189 8.62 -10.38 26.60
N ARG A 190 7.49 -9.72 26.84
CA ARG A 190 7.13 -9.16 28.16
C ARG A 190 6.11 -10.00 28.91
N ARG A 191 5.88 -9.66 30.18
CA ARG A 191 4.86 -10.27 31.03
C ARG A 191 3.57 -9.47 31.14
N THR A 192 3.62 -8.18 30.82
CA THR A 192 2.59 -7.16 31.12
C THR A 192 1.73 -6.76 29.93
N GLY A 193 1.99 -7.30 28.73
CA GLY A 193 1.15 -7.08 27.56
C GLY A 193 1.96 -7.04 26.27
N CYS A 194 1.25 -7.22 25.16
CA CYS A 194 1.83 -7.31 23.82
C CYS A 194 1.15 -6.27 22.92
N GLN A 195 1.92 -5.69 21.99
CA GLN A 195 1.40 -4.62 21.12
C GLN A 195 0.22 -5.10 20.28
N PHE A 196 0.29 -6.35 19.81
CA PHE A 196 -0.80 -7.05 19.17
C PHE A 196 -1.16 -8.26 20.04
N SER A 197 -2.45 -8.41 20.36
CA SER A 197 -2.90 -9.42 21.34
C SER A 197 -2.60 -10.85 20.89
N PHE A 198 -2.69 -11.11 19.58
CA PHE A 198 -2.51 -12.43 18.98
C PHE A 198 -1.11 -13.02 19.16
N THR A 199 -0.11 -12.19 19.48
CA THR A 199 1.26 -12.68 19.70
C THR A 199 1.42 -13.36 21.06
N CYS A 200 0.46 -13.19 21.97
CA CYS A 200 0.56 -13.61 23.36
C CYS A 200 -0.64 -14.41 23.89
N ASP A 201 -1.77 -14.39 23.18
CA ASP A 201 -2.98 -15.15 23.52
C ASP A 201 -2.95 -16.63 23.04
N GLY A 202 -1.90 -17.02 22.29
CA GLY A 202 -1.76 -18.36 21.70
C GLY A 202 -2.49 -18.54 20.36
N SER A 203 -3.05 -17.49 19.76
CA SER A 203 -3.76 -17.55 18.48
C SER A 203 -2.90 -18.04 17.31
N LEU A 204 -1.58 -17.87 17.40
CA LEU A 204 -0.60 -18.39 16.43
C LEU A 204 -0.51 -19.92 16.40
N ALA A 205 -0.96 -20.62 17.45
CA ALA A 205 -0.98 -22.09 17.46
C ALA A 205 -2.09 -22.68 16.56
N ARG A 206 -3.10 -21.87 16.21
CA ARG A 206 -4.22 -22.30 15.37
C ARG A 206 -3.92 -22.05 13.90
N LYS A 207 -4.34 -22.99 13.05
CA LYS A 207 -4.21 -22.84 11.60
C LYS A 207 -5.14 -21.74 11.08
N PRO A 208 -4.64 -20.72 10.36
CA PRO A 208 -5.48 -19.67 9.80
C PRO A 208 -6.46 -20.19 8.74
N HIS A 209 -7.60 -19.52 8.60
CA HIS A 209 -8.54 -19.79 7.53
C HIS A 209 -7.98 -19.28 6.20
N ARG A 210 -7.87 -20.18 5.20
CA ARG A 210 -7.16 -19.92 3.93
C ARG A 210 -7.68 -18.69 3.17
N MET A 211 -9.00 -18.50 3.12
CA MET A 211 -9.60 -17.39 2.37
C MET A 211 -9.25 -16.03 2.97
N PHE A 212 -9.42 -15.88 4.29
CA PHE A 212 -9.13 -14.63 5.00
C PHE A 212 -7.63 -14.34 5.01
N TRP A 213 -6.80 -15.38 5.13
CA TRP A 213 -5.35 -15.26 5.04
C TRP A 213 -4.91 -14.73 3.67
N SER A 214 -5.44 -15.29 2.57
CA SER A 214 -5.10 -14.83 1.22
C SER A 214 -5.51 -13.38 0.98
N ARG A 215 -6.66 -12.96 1.53
CA ARG A 215 -7.11 -11.57 1.46
C ARG A 215 -6.17 -10.63 2.20
N ALA A 216 -5.81 -10.97 3.44
CA ALA A 216 -4.83 -10.22 4.23
C ALA A 216 -3.46 -10.15 3.55
N GLU A 217 -3.00 -11.24 2.93
CA GLU A 217 -1.73 -11.31 2.20
C GLU A 217 -1.71 -10.40 0.97
N ASN A 218 -2.84 -10.30 0.25
CA ASN A 218 -2.96 -9.41 -0.89
C ASN A 218 -2.85 -7.93 -0.46
N VAL A 219 -3.49 -7.57 0.65
CA VAL A 219 -3.38 -6.22 1.24
C VAL A 219 -1.95 -5.96 1.70
N ALA A 220 -1.32 -6.92 2.39
CA ALA A 220 0.07 -6.82 2.83
C ALA A 220 1.03 -6.61 1.64
N ARG A 221 0.87 -7.38 0.56
CA ARG A 221 1.68 -7.27 -0.66
C ARG A 221 1.54 -5.90 -1.32
N ALA A 222 0.32 -5.36 -1.38
CA ALA A 222 0.08 -4.03 -1.93
C ALA A 222 0.75 -2.95 -1.07
N ALA A 223 0.58 -3.02 0.26
CA ALA A 223 1.15 -2.06 1.19
C ALA A 223 2.70 -2.05 1.16
N LEU A 224 3.33 -3.24 1.18
CA LEU A 224 4.79 -3.38 1.04
C LEU A 224 5.30 -2.98 -0.36
N GLY A 225 4.40 -2.95 -1.34
CA GLY A 225 4.65 -2.50 -2.71
C GLY A 225 4.43 -1.00 -2.93
N GLY A 226 4.27 -0.21 -1.87
CA GLY A 226 4.12 1.25 -1.94
C GLY A 226 2.69 1.76 -1.94
N TYR A 227 1.68 0.89 -1.82
CA TYR A 227 0.29 1.36 -1.66
C TYR A 227 0.12 2.07 -0.32
N VAL A 228 -0.46 3.27 -0.36
CA VAL A 228 -0.74 4.09 0.82
C VAL A 228 -2.25 4.27 0.95
N HIS A 229 -2.78 3.94 2.13
CA HIS A 229 -4.19 4.13 2.42
C HIS A 229 -4.45 5.51 3.05
N ALA A 230 -4.74 6.50 2.22
CA ALA A 230 -4.94 7.89 2.63
C ALA A 230 -5.95 8.10 3.80
N PRO A 231 -7.09 7.38 3.88
CA PRO A 231 -8.03 7.55 5.00
C PRO A 231 -7.44 7.23 6.39
N ALA A 232 -6.41 6.39 6.47
CA ALA A 232 -5.73 6.11 7.75
C ALA A 232 -4.74 7.21 8.15
N GLY A 233 -4.36 8.12 7.24
CA GLY A 233 -3.46 9.24 7.52
C GLY A 233 -2.15 8.81 8.20
N LEU A 234 -1.79 9.53 9.26
CA LEU A 234 -0.64 9.24 10.15
C LEU A 234 -1.04 8.44 11.39
N ALA A 235 -2.08 7.61 11.31
CA ALA A 235 -2.49 6.78 12.45
C ALA A 235 -1.36 5.87 12.93
N THR A 236 -1.09 5.89 14.23
CA THR A 236 -0.14 4.98 14.90
C THR A 236 -0.85 4.09 15.92
N HIS A 237 -2.09 4.42 16.30
CA HIS A 237 -2.87 3.67 17.27
C HIS A 237 -4.29 3.45 16.73
N TYR A 238 -4.89 2.35 17.14
CA TYR A 238 -6.30 2.09 16.92
C TYR A 238 -6.85 1.22 18.06
N HIS A 239 -8.16 1.24 18.22
CA HIS A 239 -8.87 0.29 19.07
C HIS A 239 -10.25 -0.01 18.47
N THR A 240 -10.88 -1.10 18.92
CA THR A 240 -12.25 -1.42 18.51
C THR A 240 -13.23 -0.44 19.14
N ILE A 241 -14.34 -0.15 18.45
CA ILE A 241 -15.39 0.75 18.94
C ILE A 241 -16.03 0.29 20.27
N GLN A 242 -15.85 -0.98 20.65
CA GLN A 242 -16.44 -1.58 21.84
C GLN A 242 -15.68 -1.24 23.13
N ILE A 243 -14.44 -0.75 23.02
CA ILE A 243 -13.59 -0.41 24.17
C ILE A 243 -13.19 1.05 24.11
N HIS A 244 -12.91 1.63 25.27
CA HIS A 244 -12.38 2.98 25.40
C HIS A 244 -11.13 2.98 26.28
N PRO A 245 -9.93 2.81 25.68
CA PRO A 245 -8.69 2.76 26.44
C PRO A 245 -8.34 4.13 27.04
N TYR A 246 -7.65 4.14 28.18
CA TYR A 246 -7.31 5.38 28.92
C TYR A 246 -6.51 6.41 28.12
N TRP A 247 -5.80 5.97 27.07
CA TRP A 247 -4.99 6.82 26.21
C TRP A 247 -5.76 7.47 25.07
N ALA A 248 -6.98 7.02 24.76
CA ALA A 248 -7.76 7.51 23.62
C ALA A 248 -7.99 9.03 23.69
N ASP A 249 -8.33 9.54 24.88
CA ASP A 249 -8.56 10.97 25.13
C ASP A 249 -7.28 11.82 25.08
N LYS A 250 -6.10 11.18 25.13
CA LYS A 250 -4.80 11.88 25.13
C LYS A 250 -4.17 11.97 23.75
N LEU A 251 -4.73 11.25 22.78
CA LEU A 251 -4.25 11.20 21.40
C LEU A 251 -5.20 11.95 20.47
N SER A 252 -4.73 12.30 19.28
CA SER A 252 -5.55 12.97 18.28
C SER A 252 -6.37 11.94 17.49
N TYR A 253 -7.69 12.00 17.63
CA TYR A 253 -8.61 11.18 16.85
C TYR A 253 -8.60 11.58 15.37
N LEU A 254 -8.48 10.60 14.48
CA LEU A 254 -8.44 10.82 13.03
C LEU A 254 -9.77 10.43 12.35
N GLY A 255 -10.34 9.30 12.73
CA GLY A 255 -11.55 8.78 12.11
C GLY A 255 -11.85 7.34 12.50
N THR A 256 -13.00 6.85 12.04
CA THR A 256 -13.44 5.45 12.21
C THR A 256 -13.44 4.78 10.84
N ILE A 257 -12.83 3.59 10.73
CA ILE A 257 -12.86 2.77 9.51
C ILE A 257 -13.24 1.35 9.93
N GLY A 258 -14.40 0.89 9.46
CA GLY A 258 -14.97 -0.37 9.93
C GLY A 258 -15.27 -0.32 11.44
N ALA A 259 -14.88 -1.36 12.17
CA ALA A 259 -15.07 -1.44 13.62
C ALA A 259 -13.93 -0.77 14.43
N HIS A 260 -13.01 -0.05 13.78
CA HIS A 260 -11.82 0.53 14.42
C HIS A 260 -11.82 2.06 14.40
N ARG A 261 -11.48 2.66 15.55
CA ARG A 261 -11.16 4.09 15.69
C ARG A 261 -9.66 4.30 15.64
N PHE A 262 -9.21 5.22 14.80
CA PHE A 262 -7.80 5.50 14.54
C PHE A 262 -7.35 6.80 15.19
N TYR A 263 -6.12 6.79 15.72
CA TYR A 263 -5.52 7.91 16.44
C TYR A 263 -4.06 8.12 16.02
N SER A 264 -3.63 9.37 16.02
CA SER A 264 -2.22 9.76 15.90
C SER A 264 -1.73 10.37 17.20
N PHE A 265 -0.41 10.44 17.36
CA PHE A 265 0.19 11.29 18.38
C PHE A 265 -0.29 12.74 18.22
N SER A 266 -0.45 13.43 19.34
CA SER A 266 -0.65 14.88 19.34
C SER A 266 0.69 15.61 19.30
N GLY A 267 0.66 16.90 18.96
CA GLY A 267 1.87 17.74 18.97
C GLY A 267 2.92 17.37 17.89
N PRO A 268 4.22 17.55 18.17
CA PRO A 268 5.28 17.32 17.19
C PRO A 268 5.47 15.87 16.77
N ALA A 269 5.15 14.91 17.64
CA ALA A 269 5.22 13.48 17.36
C ALA A 269 4.27 13.07 16.22
N GLY A 270 3.10 13.70 16.13
CA GLY A 270 2.12 13.44 15.08
C GLY A 270 2.39 14.15 13.75
N ARG A 271 3.45 14.96 13.63
CA ARG A 271 3.71 15.71 12.40
C ARG A 271 4.28 14.79 11.30
N PRO A 272 3.91 14.99 10.03
CA PRO A 272 4.44 14.19 8.92
C PRO A 272 5.97 14.20 8.81
N GLY A 273 6.66 15.27 9.24
CA GLY A 273 8.13 15.33 9.23
C GLY A 273 8.84 14.41 10.24
N THR A 274 8.10 13.84 11.18
CA THR A 274 8.59 12.86 12.16
C THR A 274 8.66 11.46 11.55
N PHE A 275 7.79 11.15 10.59
CA PHE A 275 7.76 9.87 9.89
C PHE A 275 8.89 9.82 8.87
N ARG A 276 10.04 9.30 9.31
CA ARG A 276 11.26 9.17 8.51
C ARG A 276 11.45 7.69 8.22
N PHE A 277 11.18 7.31 6.98
CA PHE A 277 11.40 5.94 6.55
C PHE A 277 12.89 5.61 6.60
N ALA A 278 13.26 4.71 7.50
CA ALA A 278 14.60 4.15 7.63
C ALA A 278 14.50 2.62 7.74
N TYR A 279 13.88 1.99 6.74
CA TYR A 279 13.81 0.53 6.71
C TYR A 279 15.21 -0.04 6.49
N ALA A 280 15.79 -0.57 7.56
CA ALA A 280 17.18 -1.01 7.58
C ALA A 280 17.37 -2.44 7.03
N GLY A 281 16.28 -3.15 6.72
CA GLY A 281 16.29 -4.59 6.52
C GLY A 281 16.57 -5.36 7.81
N GLY A 282 16.97 -6.62 7.69
CA GLY A 282 17.25 -7.47 8.85
C GLY A 282 15.99 -7.85 9.62
N GLU A 283 14.96 -8.30 8.90
CA GLU A 283 13.69 -8.69 9.52
C GLU A 283 13.93 -9.84 10.51
N PRO A 284 13.51 -9.69 11.79
CA PRO A 284 13.57 -10.78 12.76
C PRO A 284 12.68 -11.94 12.30
N ALA A 285 12.83 -13.10 12.96
CA ALA A 285 11.97 -14.24 12.67
C ALA A 285 10.48 -13.85 12.82
N ALA A 286 9.63 -14.40 11.94
CA ALA A 286 8.19 -14.21 11.99
C ALA A 286 7.56 -15.03 13.11
N ALA A 287 8.02 -14.81 14.34
CA ALA A 287 7.60 -15.51 15.54
C ALA A 287 7.71 -14.58 16.76
N PRO A 288 6.91 -14.81 17.82
CA PRO A 288 7.06 -14.10 19.09
C PRO A 288 8.49 -14.20 19.61
N ASN A 289 8.99 -13.08 20.13
CA ASN A 289 10.31 -13.03 20.76
C ASN A 289 10.30 -13.89 22.04
N PRO A 290 11.42 -14.57 22.36
CA PRO A 290 11.55 -15.22 23.66
C PRO A 290 11.42 -14.19 24.78
N ARG A 291 10.81 -14.57 25.90
CA ARG A 291 10.63 -13.66 27.05
C ARG A 291 11.98 -13.11 27.52
N ALA A 292 12.10 -11.79 27.58
CA ALA A 292 13.30 -11.11 28.03
C ALA A 292 13.42 -11.15 29.56
N ALA A 293 14.64 -11.24 30.08
CA ALA A 293 14.91 -11.33 31.51
C ALA A 293 14.69 -9.99 32.28
N SER A 294 14.50 -8.87 31.59
CA SER A 294 14.31 -7.54 32.22
C SER A 294 13.06 -6.81 31.67
N PRO A 295 11.93 -6.84 32.40
CA PRO A 295 10.65 -6.34 31.91
C PRO A 295 10.48 -4.80 31.93
N ALA A 296 11.15 -4.08 32.87
CA ALA A 296 10.87 -2.66 33.13
C ALA A 296 11.27 -1.70 31.99
N VAL A 297 12.40 -1.93 31.31
CA VAL A 297 12.86 -1.08 30.19
C VAL A 297 11.97 -1.29 28.97
N ALA A 298 11.49 -2.50 28.79
CA ALA A 298 10.60 -2.82 27.69
C ALA A 298 9.24 -2.11 27.91
N GLU A 299 8.62 -2.25 29.09
CA GLU A 299 7.29 -1.70 29.42
C GLU A 299 7.11 -0.20 29.13
N ALA A 300 8.08 0.64 29.47
CA ALA A 300 8.01 2.08 29.21
C ALA A 300 8.02 2.45 27.71
N GLN A 301 8.51 1.57 26.84
CA GLN A 301 8.68 1.83 25.40
C GLN A 301 7.43 1.60 24.55
N THR A 302 6.30 1.16 25.12
CA THR A 302 5.07 0.90 24.33
C THR A 302 3.83 1.59 24.88
N ASP A 303 3.88 2.21 26.06
CA ASP A 303 2.76 3.04 26.51
C ASP A 303 2.65 4.27 25.59
N PRO A 304 1.53 4.46 24.88
CA PRO A 304 1.36 5.54 23.91
C PRO A 304 1.53 6.93 24.54
N VAL A 305 1.10 7.13 25.79
CA VAL A 305 1.20 8.42 26.47
C VAL A 305 2.64 8.68 26.90
N VAL A 306 3.34 7.66 27.37
CA VAL A 306 4.77 7.76 27.75
C VAL A 306 5.63 8.01 26.51
N LEU A 307 5.35 7.30 25.41
CA LEU A 307 6.03 7.50 24.13
C LEU A 307 5.86 8.93 23.62
N GLN A 308 4.63 9.46 23.63
CA GLN A 308 4.39 10.84 23.22
C GLN A 308 5.15 11.84 24.09
N ARG A 309 5.07 11.71 25.42
CA ARG A 309 5.78 12.60 26.36
C ARG A 309 7.30 12.52 26.19
N SER A 310 7.85 11.33 26.01
CA SER A 310 9.29 11.14 25.80
C SER A 310 9.76 11.86 24.53
N PHE A 311 8.93 11.85 23.49
CA PHE A 311 9.23 12.52 22.23
C PHE A 311 9.12 14.05 22.36
N GLU A 312 8.10 14.54 23.06
CA GLU A 312 7.94 15.96 23.37
C GLU A 312 9.09 16.50 24.23
N GLN A 313 9.59 15.71 25.18
CA GLN A 313 10.72 16.08 26.05
C GLN A 313 12.07 16.04 25.32
N THR A 314 12.23 15.10 24.38
CA THR A 314 13.49 14.94 23.61
C THR A 314 13.59 15.94 22.47
N GLN A 315 12.48 16.53 22.02
CA GLN A 315 12.53 17.65 21.09
C GLN A 315 12.84 18.94 21.85
N PRO A 316 14.01 19.57 21.61
CA PRO A 316 14.16 20.95 22.02
C PRO A 316 13.06 21.74 21.31
N ILE A 317 12.35 22.57 22.08
CA ILE A 317 11.40 23.55 21.58
C ILE A 317 12.05 24.21 20.35
N ALA A 318 11.53 23.95 19.16
CA ALA A 318 11.93 24.65 17.94
C ALA A 318 11.40 26.10 17.94
N ALA A 319 11.46 26.77 19.08
CA ALA A 319 11.24 28.20 19.27
C ALA A 319 12.61 28.84 19.58
N SER A 320 13.55 28.64 18.68
CA SER A 320 14.74 29.45 18.44
C SER A 320 15.46 28.86 17.22
N ALA A 321 14.74 28.65 16.12
CA ALA A 321 15.38 28.68 14.83
C ALA A 321 15.63 30.16 14.51
N THR A 322 16.66 30.74 15.14
CA THR A 322 17.43 31.78 14.45
C THR A 322 17.73 31.20 13.07
N PRO A 323 17.45 31.90 11.96
CA PRO A 323 17.75 31.37 10.65
C PRO A 323 19.23 31.01 10.69
N ALA A 324 19.53 29.72 10.60
CA ALA A 324 20.88 29.26 10.44
C ALA A 324 21.32 29.85 9.11
N THR A 325 22.07 30.95 9.20
CA THR A 325 22.89 31.48 8.11
C THR A 325 23.59 30.26 7.57
N HIS A 326 23.23 29.85 6.35
CA HIS A 326 23.93 28.76 5.69
C HIS A 326 25.37 29.23 5.60
N SER A 327 26.21 28.73 6.50
CA SER A 327 27.65 28.84 6.30
C SER A 327 27.90 28.12 4.98
N PRO A 328 28.42 28.81 3.96
CA PRO A 328 28.73 28.15 2.70
C PRO A 328 29.59 26.94 3.02
N ALA A 329 29.19 25.77 2.51
CA ALA A 329 29.91 24.53 2.71
C ALA A 329 31.39 24.79 2.39
N ARG A 330 32.27 24.57 3.36
CA ARG A 330 33.71 24.71 3.16
C ARG A 330 34.07 23.78 1.98
N PRO A 331 34.77 24.28 0.95
CA PRO A 331 35.16 23.43 -0.18
C PRO A 331 35.96 22.23 0.34
N PRO A 332 35.83 21.05 -0.30
CA PRO A 332 36.58 19.87 0.12
C PRO A 332 38.07 20.18 0.12
N VAL A 333 38.75 19.85 1.22
CA VAL A 333 40.21 19.99 1.31
C VAL A 333 40.84 18.84 0.53
N TYR A 334 41.64 19.18 -0.48
CA TYR A 334 42.35 18.21 -1.29
C TYR A 334 43.46 17.53 -0.49
N THR A 335 43.79 16.28 -0.83
CA THR A 335 44.99 15.63 -0.31
C THR A 335 46.25 16.37 -0.80
N PRO A 336 47.35 16.43 -0.03
CA PRO A 336 48.57 17.17 -0.40
C PRO A 336 49.14 16.80 -1.78
N GLU A 337 48.99 15.54 -2.18
CA GLU A 337 49.39 15.01 -3.49
C GLU A 337 48.56 15.59 -4.64
N LEU A 338 47.29 15.90 -4.39
CA LEU A 338 46.36 16.44 -5.38
C LEU A 338 46.50 17.96 -5.49
N GLU A 339 46.79 18.64 -4.38
CA GLU A 339 47.15 20.06 -4.37
C GLU A 339 48.43 20.32 -5.17
N LYS A 340 49.48 19.51 -4.96
CA LYS A 340 50.72 19.57 -5.75
C LYS A 340 50.49 19.32 -7.25
N ARG A 341 49.44 18.60 -7.60
CA ARG A 341 49.06 18.30 -8.99
C ARG A 341 48.23 19.41 -9.64
N GLY A 342 47.87 20.47 -8.89
CA GLY A 342 47.12 21.61 -9.40
C GLY A 342 45.64 21.63 -9.01
N GLY A 343 45.15 20.67 -8.21
CA GLY A 343 43.76 20.65 -7.71
C GLY A 343 42.72 20.88 -8.81
N ASP A 344 41.85 21.87 -8.61
CA ASP A 344 40.78 22.25 -9.55
C ASP A 344 41.25 22.82 -10.88
N SER A 345 42.49 23.33 -10.96
CA SER A 345 43.02 23.90 -12.20
C SER A 345 43.22 22.84 -13.29
N LEU A 346 43.28 21.55 -12.92
CA LEU A 346 43.34 20.43 -13.86
C LEU A 346 42.03 20.22 -14.62
N TYR A 347 40.90 20.61 -14.02
CA TYR A 347 39.55 20.37 -14.56
C TYR A 347 38.91 21.64 -15.13
N ARG A 348 39.59 22.79 -15.00
CA ARG A 348 39.15 24.03 -15.65
C ARG A 348 39.46 23.94 -17.14
N GLY A 349 38.41 24.02 -17.96
CA GLY A 349 38.45 23.86 -19.42
C GLY A 349 39.13 25.01 -20.18
N ASP A 350 40.25 25.53 -19.69
CA ASP A 350 40.96 26.67 -20.27
C ASP A 350 41.71 26.31 -21.57
N LYS A 351 41.80 25.02 -21.90
CA LYS A 351 42.44 24.49 -23.12
C LYS A 351 41.45 23.84 -24.09
N LEU A 352 40.20 24.29 -24.11
CA LEU A 352 39.28 23.91 -25.18
C LEU A 352 39.68 24.61 -26.49
N PRO A 353 39.72 23.92 -27.65
CA PRO A 353 39.95 24.58 -28.93
C PRO A 353 38.90 25.66 -29.14
N LYS A 354 39.32 26.87 -29.52
CA LYS A 354 38.41 27.99 -29.80
C LYS A 354 37.42 27.53 -30.87
N ALA A 355 36.14 27.42 -30.50
CA ALA A 355 35.09 27.08 -31.44
C ALA A 355 34.94 28.23 -32.44
N THR A 356 35.44 28.05 -33.65
CA THR A 356 35.25 28.99 -34.76
C THR A 356 33.84 28.78 -35.34
N GLY A 357 33.02 29.84 -35.37
CA GLY A 357 31.65 29.79 -35.93
C GLY A 357 30.52 30.07 -34.93
N ILE A 358 30.82 30.52 -33.71
CA ILE A 358 29.78 30.92 -32.74
C ILE A 358 29.13 32.22 -33.25
N ARG A 359 27.79 32.23 -33.38
CA ARG A 359 27.03 33.45 -33.71
C ARG A 359 27.18 34.47 -32.57
N PRO A 360 27.24 35.79 -32.84
CA PRO A 360 27.50 36.82 -31.83
C PRO A 360 26.56 36.76 -30.62
N GLU A 361 25.32 36.32 -30.85
CA GLU A 361 24.27 36.16 -29.84
C GLU A 361 24.56 35.06 -28.80
N TYR A 362 25.49 34.13 -29.06
CA TYR A 362 25.82 33.01 -28.17
C TYR A 362 27.25 33.05 -27.62
N GLU A 363 28.04 34.07 -27.94
CA GLU A 363 29.42 34.18 -27.47
C GLU A 363 29.51 34.30 -25.93
N ASN A 364 28.43 34.77 -25.29
CA ASN A 364 28.36 34.99 -23.85
C ASN A 364 27.49 33.97 -23.10
N SER A 365 27.00 32.89 -23.73
CA SER A 365 26.03 31.97 -23.13
C SER A 365 26.58 31.12 -21.97
N GLY A 366 27.88 31.21 -21.67
CA GLY A 366 28.54 30.52 -20.55
C GLY A 366 29.12 31.44 -19.48
N ARG A 367 28.88 32.76 -19.57
CA ARG A 367 29.32 33.72 -18.56
C ARG A 367 28.15 34.07 -17.65
N TRP A 368 28.38 34.02 -16.35
CA TRP A 368 27.42 34.51 -15.38
C TRP A 368 27.23 36.02 -15.59
N ILE A 369 25.96 36.45 -15.72
CA ILE A 369 25.61 37.86 -15.91
C ILE A 369 25.89 38.67 -14.62
N ALA A 370 25.90 37.99 -13.48
CA ALA A 370 26.41 38.48 -12.20
C ALA A 370 27.10 37.31 -11.48
N ASP A 371 28.26 37.57 -10.88
CA ASP A 371 29.02 36.58 -10.12
C ASP A 371 28.17 36.13 -8.91
N PRO A 372 27.87 34.83 -8.73
CA PRO A 372 26.99 34.36 -7.65
C PRO A 372 27.59 34.50 -6.23
N GLY A 373 28.64 35.31 -6.06
CA GLY A 373 29.36 35.50 -4.80
C GLY A 373 29.77 36.94 -4.48
N ALA A 374 29.20 37.95 -5.15
CA ALA A 374 29.38 39.37 -4.79
C ALA A 374 28.18 39.93 -4.02
#